data_AF-A0A1V6JLV7-F1
#
_entry.id   AF-A0A1V6JLV7-F1
#
_cell.length_a   1.000
_cell.length_b   1.000
_cell.length_c   1.000
_cell.angle_alpha   90.00
_cell.angle_beta   90.00
_cell.angle_gamma   90.00
#
_symmetry.space_group_name_H-M   'P 1'
#
loop_
_entity.id
_entity.type
_entity.pdbx_description
1 polymer ?
#
loop_
_entity_poly.entity_id
_entity_poly.type
_entity_poly.pdbx_seq_one_letter_code
_entity_poly.pdbx_strand_id
1 'polypeptide(L)'
;MSPFLNETLSDNPLKQKERTYPIDMIYPKQRTFNSTIIIPEGYKVDFMPSDQKINNQLFELTYKLKTEDNKIDISFDYYFKKSVYSATDYSKIKFYFDEIVKKGNEKIILVQKATENN
;
A
#
# COMPACT_ATOMS: atom_id res chain seq x y z
N MET A 1 -2.12 -12.78 6.68
CA MET A 1 -3.06 -11.80 7.26
C MET A 1 -3.11 -10.56 6.39
N SER A 2 -4.31 -10.01 6.12
CA SER A 2 -4.49 -8.76 5.35
C SER A 2 -4.53 -7.58 6.32
N PRO A 3 -3.52 -6.68 6.31
CA PRO A 3 -3.37 -5.66 7.35
C PRO A 3 -4.48 -4.59 7.33
N PHE A 4 -5.09 -4.32 6.18
CA PHE A 4 -6.14 -3.30 6.02
C PHE A 4 -7.52 -3.89 5.72
N LEU A 5 -7.75 -5.18 6.06
CA LEU A 5 -9.06 -5.85 5.91
C LEU A 5 -9.68 -5.75 4.50
N ASN A 6 -8.85 -5.60 3.46
CA ASN A 6 -9.26 -5.40 2.06
C ASN A 6 -10.01 -4.08 1.78
N GLU A 7 -9.86 -3.06 2.65
CA GLU A 7 -10.42 -1.70 2.44
C GLU A 7 -9.59 -0.85 1.45
N THR A 8 -8.40 -1.33 1.09
CA THR A 8 -7.58 -0.72 0.04
C THR A 8 -8.14 -1.03 -1.35
N LEU A 9 -7.69 -0.29 -2.37
CA LEU A 9 -8.07 -0.59 -3.75
C LEU A 9 -7.72 -2.05 -4.10
N SER A 10 -8.74 -2.80 -4.53
CA SER A 10 -8.58 -4.20 -4.95
C SER A 10 -8.06 -4.33 -6.38
N ASP A 11 -8.29 -3.31 -7.21
CA ASP A 11 -7.91 -3.31 -8.62
C ASP A 11 -7.69 -1.90 -9.16
N ASN A 12 -6.92 -1.78 -10.24
CA ASN A 12 -6.61 -0.50 -10.87
C ASN A 12 -7.84 0.02 -11.64
N PRO A 13 -8.34 1.23 -11.34
CA PRO A 13 -9.46 1.83 -12.07
C PRO A 13 -9.11 2.23 -13.51
N LEU A 14 -7.81 2.39 -13.82
CA LEU A 14 -7.31 2.75 -15.15
C LEU A 14 -7.00 1.49 -15.97
N LYS A 15 -8.01 1.03 -16.73
CA LYS A 15 -7.93 -0.20 -17.54
C LYS A 15 -7.34 -0.02 -18.93
N GLN A 16 -7.42 1.19 -19.49
CA GLN A 16 -6.95 1.45 -20.85
C GLN A 16 -5.42 1.45 -20.89
N LYS A 17 -4.83 1.02 -22.03
CA LYS A 17 -3.37 1.08 -22.21
C LYS A 17 -2.88 2.52 -22.39
N GLU A 18 -3.62 3.31 -23.15
CA GLU A 18 -3.29 4.70 -23.48
C GLU A 18 -4.55 5.56 -23.49
N ARG A 19 -4.37 6.88 -23.33
CA ARG A 19 -5.42 7.89 -23.43
C ARG A 19 -4.90 9.14 -24.14
N THR A 20 -5.78 9.77 -24.90
CA THR A 20 -5.56 11.11 -25.50
C THR A 20 -6.15 12.24 -24.65
N TYR A 21 -7.06 11.92 -23.72
CA TYR A 21 -7.70 12.87 -22.82
C TYR A 21 -7.07 12.86 -21.42
N PRO A 22 -7.08 14.01 -20.71
CA PRO A 22 -6.61 14.07 -19.33
C PRO A 22 -7.48 13.24 -18.38
N ILE A 23 -6.91 12.86 -17.24
CA ILE A 23 -7.67 12.32 -16.11
C ILE A 23 -8.09 13.48 -15.23
N ASP A 24 -9.40 13.64 -15.05
CA ASP A 24 -9.97 14.60 -14.10
C ASP A 24 -10.38 13.86 -12.82
N MET A 25 -9.75 14.23 -11.71
CA MET A 25 -10.05 13.74 -10.36
C MET A 25 -10.93 14.71 -9.57
N ILE A 26 -11.30 15.87 -10.15
CA ILE A 26 -12.04 17.00 -9.56
C ILE A 26 -11.24 17.73 -8.47
N TYR A 27 -10.57 16.99 -7.57
CA TYR A 27 -9.75 17.52 -6.48
C TYR A 27 -8.58 16.58 -6.14
N PRO A 28 -7.48 17.09 -5.54
CA PRO A 28 -6.41 16.26 -5.00
C PRO A 28 -6.94 15.23 -4.00
N LYS A 29 -6.50 13.97 -4.09
CA LYS A 29 -7.08 12.86 -3.33
C LYS A 29 -6.04 12.19 -2.45
N GLN A 30 -6.24 12.26 -1.13
CA GLN A 30 -5.42 11.57 -0.13
C GLN A 30 -6.21 10.45 0.56
N ARG A 31 -5.53 9.35 0.87
CA ARG A 31 -6.01 8.28 1.73
C ARG A 31 -4.88 7.81 2.64
N THR A 32 -5.25 7.51 3.87
CA THR A 32 -4.36 7.08 4.95
C THR A 32 -5.00 5.87 5.61
N PHE A 33 -4.24 4.80 5.74
CA PHE A 33 -4.61 3.57 6.42
C PHE A 33 -3.57 3.29 7.49
N ASN A 34 -4.02 3.09 8.72
CA ASN A 34 -3.16 2.69 9.83
C ASN A 34 -3.73 1.42 10.44
N SER A 35 -2.86 0.47 10.71
CA SER A 35 -3.23 -0.80 11.32
C SER A 35 -2.16 -1.24 12.29
N THR A 36 -2.60 -1.74 13.44
CA THR A 36 -1.72 -2.32 14.46
C THR A 36 -2.08 -3.77 14.62
N ILE A 37 -1.09 -4.63 14.44
CA ILE A 37 -1.23 -6.08 14.55
C ILE A 37 -0.49 -6.52 15.80
N ILE A 38 -1.20 -7.20 16.70
CA ILE A 38 -0.59 -7.84 17.87
C ILE A 38 -0.18 -9.24 17.48
N ILE A 39 1.11 -9.57 17.65
CA ILE A 39 1.66 -10.90 17.42
C ILE A 39 1.24 -11.79 18.60
N PRO A 40 0.48 -12.87 18.36
CA PRO A 40 0.11 -13.79 19.44
C PRO A 40 1.32 -14.51 20.03
N GLU A 41 1.21 -14.96 21.28
CA GLU A 41 2.25 -15.75 21.92
C GLU A 41 2.54 -17.04 21.12
N GLY A 42 3.81 -17.42 21.07
CA GLY A 42 4.26 -18.59 20.32
C GLY A 42 4.36 -18.38 18.81
N TYR A 43 4.10 -17.18 18.27
CA TYR A 43 4.30 -16.85 16.86
C TYR A 43 5.50 -15.93 16.64
N LYS A 44 6.07 -15.98 15.43
CA LYS A 44 7.07 -15.03 14.93
C LYS A 44 6.69 -14.57 13.52
N VAL A 45 7.18 -13.40 13.13
CA VAL A 45 7.03 -12.94 11.74
C VAL A 45 7.96 -13.75 10.85
N ASP A 46 7.41 -14.31 9.78
CA ASP A 46 8.16 -15.04 8.75
C ASP A 46 8.40 -14.14 7.53
N PHE A 47 7.33 -13.46 7.11
CA PHE A 47 7.39 -12.50 6.02
C PHE A 47 6.65 -11.23 6.39
N MET A 48 7.34 -10.11 6.21
CA MET A 48 6.77 -8.77 6.24
C MET A 48 7.10 -8.06 4.93
N PRO A 49 6.18 -7.24 4.40
CA PRO A 49 6.47 -6.46 3.22
C PRO A 49 7.49 -5.37 3.52
N SER A 50 8.25 -4.95 2.51
CA SER A 50 9.24 -3.88 2.67
C SER A 50 8.61 -2.50 2.56
N ASP A 51 9.18 -1.56 3.30
CA ASP A 51 8.88 -0.13 3.21
C ASP A 51 9.02 0.36 1.78
N GLN A 52 8.13 1.27 1.40
CA GLN A 52 8.15 1.92 0.09
C GLN A 52 7.81 3.39 0.21
N LYS A 53 8.58 4.23 -0.48
CA LYS A 53 8.32 5.65 -0.59
C LYS A 53 8.44 6.10 -2.03
N ILE A 54 7.37 6.69 -2.55
CA ILE A 54 7.35 7.39 -3.83
C ILE A 54 6.96 8.83 -3.49
N ASN A 55 7.74 9.81 -3.92
CA ASN A 55 7.37 11.21 -3.78
C ASN A 55 7.85 12.00 -4.99
N ASN A 56 6.90 12.58 -5.71
CA ASN A 56 7.17 13.47 -6.83
C ASN A 56 6.09 14.57 -6.90
N GLN A 57 6.11 15.35 -7.98
CA GLN A 57 5.19 16.48 -8.19
C GLN A 57 3.73 16.06 -8.44
N LEU A 58 3.50 14.83 -8.90
CA LEU A 58 2.19 14.30 -9.27
C LEU A 58 1.56 13.49 -8.14
N PHE A 59 2.39 12.77 -7.38
CA PHE A 59 1.95 11.70 -6.51
C PHE A 59 2.91 11.50 -5.34
N GLU A 60 2.34 11.03 -4.23
CA GLU A 60 3.08 10.55 -3.08
C GLU A 60 2.47 9.24 -2.58
N LEU A 61 3.32 8.29 -2.21
CA LEU A 61 2.96 7.06 -1.54
C LEU A 61 4.00 6.77 -0.48
N THR A 62 3.53 6.48 0.73
CA THR A 62 4.35 6.01 1.84
C THR A 62 3.72 4.73 2.37
N TYR A 63 4.50 3.67 2.39
CA TYR A 63 4.16 2.42 3.04
C TYR A 63 5.27 2.12 4.03
N LYS A 64 4.94 2.02 5.31
CA LYS A 64 5.91 1.79 6.38
C LYS A 64 5.41 0.72 7.32
N LEU A 65 6.33 -0.14 7.75
CA LEU A 65 6.12 -0.99 8.91
C LEU A 65 7.11 -0.64 10.01
N LYS A 66 6.62 -0.76 11.24
CA LYS A 66 7.44 -0.69 12.45
C LYS A 66 7.09 -1.89 13.31
N THR A 67 8.11 -2.64 13.73
CA THR A 67 7.92 -3.72 14.70
C THR A 67 8.44 -3.24 16.04
N GLU A 68 7.60 -3.25 17.07
CA GLU A 68 7.97 -2.93 18.45
C GLU A 68 7.42 -4.01 19.36
N ASP A 69 8.32 -4.67 20.10
CA ASP A 69 8.03 -5.79 20.99
C ASP A 69 7.21 -6.90 20.30
N ASN A 70 5.92 -6.99 20.62
CA ASN A 70 4.96 -7.96 20.09
C ASN A 70 3.90 -7.30 19.18
N LYS A 71 4.20 -6.13 18.62
CA LYS A 71 3.28 -5.38 17.75
C LYS A 71 3.94 -5.01 16.43
N ILE A 72 3.13 -4.98 15.38
CA ILE A 72 3.51 -4.49 14.06
C ILE A 72 2.56 -3.33 13.74
N ASP A 73 3.11 -2.13 13.69
CA ASP A 73 2.41 -0.95 13.23
C ASP A 73 2.66 -0.75 11.74
N ILE A 74 1.60 -0.54 10.98
CA ILE A 74 1.64 -0.44 9.53
C ILE A 74 0.91 0.84 9.15
N SER A 75 1.59 1.73 8.44
CA SER A 75 1.00 2.90 7.84
C SER A 75 1.10 2.85 6.33
N PHE A 76 -0.01 3.12 5.67
CA PHE A 76 -0.10 3.21 4.23
C PHE A 76 -0.84 4.46 3.82
N ASP A 77 -0.12 5.37 3.18
CA ASP A 77 -0.57 6.67 2.75
C ASP A 77 -0.35 6.81 1.25
N TYR A 78 -1.33 7.35 0.54
CA TYR A 78 -1.12 7.83 -0.81
C TYR A 78 -1.88 9.13 -1.07
N TYR A 79 -1.29 9.96 -1.91
CA TYR A 79 -1.79 11.29 -2.24
C TYR A 79 -1.58 11.63 -3.72
N PHE A 80 -2.68 11.81 -4.43
CA PHE A 80 -2.72 12.41 -5.76
C PHE A 80 -2.77 13.93 -5.61
N LYS A 81 -1.67 14.61 -5.93
CA LYS A 81 -1.44 16.03 -5.65
C LYS A 81 -2.17 17.01 -6.57
N LYS A 82 -2.64 16.55 -7.73
CA LYS A 82 -3.32 17.38 -8.74
C LYS A 82 -4.78 16.97 -8.88
N SER A 83 -5.62 17.94 -9.24
CA SER A 83 -7.00 17.68 -9.67
C SER A 83 -7.07 17.15 -11.10
N VAL A 84 -6.17 17.56 -11.98
CA VAL A 84 -6.13 17.15 -13.38
C VAL A 84 -4.72 16.65 -13.75
N TYR A 85 -4.68 15.50 -14.42
CA TYR A 85 -3.46 14.89 -14.95
C TYR A 85 -3.53 14.82 -16.47
N SER A 86 -2.46 15.23 -17.15
CA SER A 86 -2.41 15.21 -18.61
C SER A 86 -2.41 13.78 -19.16
N ALA A 87 -2.79 13.65 -20.45
CA ALA A 87 -2.69 12.39 -21.17
C ALA A 87 -1.26 11.80 -21.16
N THR A 88 -0.23 12.65 -21.20
CA THR A 88 1.18 12.22 -21.17
C THR A 88 1.59 11.60 -19.84
N ASP A 89 0.93 11.96 -18.74
CA ASP A 89 1.18 11.39 -17.41
C ASP A 89 0.34 10.13 -17.15
N TYR A 90 -0.59 9.77 -18.04
CA TYR A 90 -1.51 8.65 -17.88
C TYR A 90 -0.80 7.34 -17.46
N SER A 91 0.28 6.98 -18.15
CA SER A 91 1.03 5.76 -17.85
C SER A 91 1.62 5.77 -16.44
N LYS A 92 2.06 6.94 -15.94
CA LYS A 92 2.53 7.10 -14.56
C LYS A 92 1.40 6.97 -13.55
N ILE A 93 0.24 7.59 -13.82
CA ILE A 93 -0.92 7.49 -12.93
C ILE A 93 -1.44 6.06 -12.86
N LYS A 94 -1.48 5.36 -13.99
CA LYS A 94 -1.80 3.94 -14.03
C LYS A 94 -0.82 3.13 -13.17
N PHE A 95 0.48 3.36 -13.34
CA PHE A 95 1.51 2.74 -12.50
C PHE A 95 1.30 3.04 -11.01
N TYR A 96 0.96 4.26 -10.61
CA TYR A 96 0.69 4.59 -9.21
C TYR A 96 -0.52 3.83 -8.65
N PHE A 97 -1.60 3.67 -9.42
CA PHE A 97 -2.71 2.82 -9.01
C PHE A 97 -2.30 1.34 -8.90
N ASP A 98 -1.46 0.83 -9.81
CA ASP A 98 -0.93 -0.53 -9.73
C ASP A 98 -0.09 -0.72 -8.44
N GLU A 99 0.75 0.26 -8.09
CA GLU A 99 1.53 0.25 -6.84
C GLU A 99 0.64 0.33 -5.60
N ILE A 100 -0.44 1.12 -5.63
CA ILE A 100 -1.41 1.19 -4.53
C ILE A 100 -2.09 -0.16 -4.31
N VAL A 101 -2.55 -0.79 -5.39
CA VAL A 101 -3.20 -2.12 -5.32
C VAL A 101 -2.22 -3.16 -4.82
N LYS A 102 -0.99 -3.17 -5.36
CA LYS A 102 0.05 -4.12 -4.94
C LYS A 102 0.36 -3.98 -3.45
N LYS A 103 0.69 -2.77 -2.98
CA LYS A 103 1.07 -2.53 -1.58
C LYS A 103 -0.10 -2.67 -0.61
N GLY A 104 -1.29 -2.20 -0.97
CA GLY A 104 -2.48 -2.30 -0.12
C GLY A 104 -2.93 -3.75 0.14
N ASN A 105 -2.65 -4.66 -0.80
CA ASN A 105 -3.03 -6.07 -0.71
C ASN A 105 -1.88 -7.01 -0.31
N GLU A 106 -0.69 -6.48 0.01
CA GLU A 106 0.42 -7.29 0.54
C GLU A 106 0.03 -7.90 1.89
N LYS A 107 0.39 -9.17 2.09
CA LYS A 107 0.05 -9.94 3.29
C LYS A 107 1.25 -10.04 4.22
N ILE A 108 0.96 -10.07 5.51
CA ILE A 108 1.93 -10.42 6.56
C ILE A 108 1.74 -11.89 6.93
N ILE A 109 2.84 -12.63 7.01
CA ILE A 109 2.85 -14.07 7.34
C ILE A 109 3.49 -14.25 8.71
N LEU A 110 2.76 -14.92 9.60
CA LEU A 110 3.23 -15.33 10.91
C LEU A 110 3.35 -16.86 10.92
N VAL A 111 4.42 -17.37 11.54
CA VAL A 111 4.65 -18.80 11.73
C VAL A 111 4.79 -19.11 13.21
N GLN A 112 4.36 -20.29 13.63
CA GLN A 112 4.57 -20.75 14.99
C GLN A 112 6.08 -20.94 15.25
N LYS A 113 6.56 -20.49 16.41
CA LYS A 113 7.92 -20.79 16.88
C LYS A 113 7.99 -22.30 17.11
N ALA A 114 8.86 -22.99 16.37
CA ALA A 114 9.10 -24.40 16.62
C ALA A 114 9.66 -24.58 18.04
N THR A 115 9.06 -25.48 18.80
CA THR A 115 9.62 -25.96 20.07
C THR A 115 10.74 -26.93 19.71
N GLU A 116 12.00 -26.55 19.93
CA GLU A 116 13.10 -27.52 19.94
C GLU A 116 12.87 -28.44 21.14
N ASN A 117 12.28 -29.61 20.87
CA ASN A 117 12.29 -30.72 21.81
C ASN A 117 13.71 -31.28 21.82
N ASN A 118 14.47 -30.93 22.87
CA ASN A 118 15.69 -31.64 23.27
C ASN A 118 15.39 -33.09 23.63
#